data_AF-J9DAM0-F1
#
_entry.id   AF-J9DAM0-F1
#
_cell.length_a   1.000
_cell.length_b   1.000
_cell.length_c   1.000
_cell.angle_alpha   90.00
_cell.angle_beta   90.00
_cell.angle_gamma   90.00
#
_symmetry.space_group_name_H-M   'P 1'
#
loop_
_entity.id
_entity.type
_entity.pdbx_description
1 polymer ?
#
loop_
_entity_poly.entity_id
_entity_poly.type
_entity_poly.pdbx_seq_one_letter_code
_entity_poly.pdbx_strand_id
1 'polypeptide(L)'
;MSGLIHVPSADMNKEGEARIGGHFLNRELLPDEAFFFRGSKYHSTTHYLSITPFSWMELAYTCTLMKGYKNAENLEDYGFYHKDRYFSIKLQPIKEVKGKWWPSIAIGSNDPVTTSDKKNRTDLPERNRNQIFSNYYIAATKHIDWKQHNFGFHLAYRHWKRSYNSKWNGLVGVSPFNLLSSKTCV
;
A
#
# COMPACT_ATOMS: atom_id res chain seq x y z
N MET A 1 2.90 -1.96 -13.07
CA MET A 1 2.56 -1.02 -11.97
C MET A 1 3.10 -1.63 -10.69
N SER A 2 3.89 -0.92 -9.87
CA SER A 2 4.66 -1.53 -8.75
C SER A 2 3.84 -2.00 -7.54
N GLY A 3 2.52 -1.76 -7.54
CA GLY A 3 1.60 -2.32 -6.55
C GLY A 3 1.79 -1.83 -5.10
N LEU A 4 2.71 -0.88 -4.88
CA LEU A 4 3.25 -0.48 -3.58
C LEU A 4 2.21 -0.23 -2.47
N ILE A 5 1.02 0.25 -2.82
CA ILE A 5 0.05 0.77 -1.83
C ILE A 5 -1.08 -0.22 -1.52
N HIS A 6 -1.54 -1.02 -2.49
CA HIS A 6 -2.76 -1.83 -2.32
C HIS A 6 -2.56 -3.32 -2.58
N VAL A 7 -1.87 -3.67 -3.67
CA VAL A 7 -1.59 -5.06 -4.08
C VAL A 7 -0.09 -5.20 -4.28
N PRO A 8 0.66 -5.67 -3.26
CA PRO A 8 2.09 -5.75 -3.37
C PRO A 8 2.52 -6.62 -4.55
N SER A 9 3.41 -6.11 -5.40
CA SER A 9 4.09 -6.88 -6.44
C SER A 9 5.60 -6.74 -6.28
N ALA A 10 6.38 -7.62 -6.91
CA ALA A 10 7.84 -7.45 -6.94
C ALA A 10 8.33 -6.47 -8.01
N ASP A 11 7.42 -5.90 -8.82
CA ASP A 11 7.80 -5.00 -9.92
C ASP A 11 8.20 -3.64 -9.39
N MET A 12 9.24 -3.06 -9.97
CA MET A 12 9.69 -1.72 -9.64
C MET A 12 9.35 -0.75 -10.78
N ASN A 13 9.04 0.48 -10.42
CA ASN A 13 8.93 1.60 -11.34
C ASN A 13 10.31 1.95 -11.91
N LYS A 14 10.34 2.85 -12.90
CA LYS A 14 11.61 3.25 -13.51
C LYS A 14 12.41 4.08 -12.50
N GLU A 15 13.72 3.90 -12.49
CA GLU A 15 14.62 4.72 -11.68
C GLU A 15 14.47 6.21 -12.03
N GLY A 16 14.45 7.06 -10.99
CA GLY A 16 14.17 8.49 -11.10
C GLY A 16 12.69 8.85 -11.27
N GLU A 17 11.79 7.87 -11.31
CA GLU A 17 10.36 8.11 -11.51
C GLU A 17 9.69 8.59 -10.21
N ALA A 18 8.91 9.66 -10.32
CA ALA A 18 7.99 10.12 -9.29
C ALA A 18 6.54 9.98 -9.78
N ARG A 19 5.64 9.54 -8.90
CA ARG A 19 4.21 9.44 -9.18
C ARG A 19 3.42 10.06 -8.06
N ILE A 20 2.38 10.79 -8.42
CA ILE A 20 1.38 11.32 -7.51
C ILE A 20 0.01 10.80 -7.94
N GLY A 21 -0.85 10.49 -6.99
CA GLY A 21 -2.18 9.99 -7.31
C GLY A 21 -3.10 9.98 -6.11
N GLY A 22 -4.34 9.56 -6.34
CA GLY A 22 -5.31 9.32 -5.29
C GLY A 22 -6.18 8.11 -5.60
N HIS A 23 -6.64 7.45 -4.54
CA HIS A 23 -7.53 6.31 -4.63
C HIS A 23 -8.77 6.53 -3.76
N PHE A 24 -9.92 6.15 -4.31
CA PHE A 24 -11.13 6.02 -3.51
C PHE A 24 -11.06 4.70 -2.73
N LEU A 25 -11.20 4.77 -1.40
CA LEU A 25 -11.32 3.60 -0.54
C LEU A 25 -12.77 3.38 -0.14
N ASN A 26 -13.26 2.19 -0.51
CA ASN A 26 -14.50 1.66 0.02
C ASN A 26 -14.37 1.45 1.54
N ARG A 27 -15.43 1.70 2.30
CA ARG A 27 -15.50 1.49 3.76
C ARG A 27 -15.15 0.08 4.20
N GLU A 28 -15.34 -0.93 3.33
CA GLU A 28 -14.97 -2.32 3.62
C GLU A 28 -13.46 -2.58 3.52
N LEU A 29 -12.73 -1.70 2.83
CA LEU A 29 -11.26 -1.74 2.73
C LEU A 29 -10.57 -0.91 3.82
N LEU A 30 -11.34 -0.30 4.72
CA LEU A 30 -10.83 0.51 5.82
C LEU A 30 -10.82 -0.28 7.14
N PRO A 31 -9.80 -0.05 8.01
CA PRO A 31 -9.72 -0.64 9.32
C PRO A 31 -10.98 -0.38 10.15
N ASP A 32 -11.47 -1.43 10.82
CA ASP A 32 -12.77 -1.38 11.49
C ASP A 32 -12.82 -0.39 12.66
N GLU A 33 -11.70 -0.24 13.37
CA GLU A 33 -11.64 0.62 14.56
C GLU A 33 -11.22 2.07 14.28
N ALA A 34 -10.45 2.32 13.21
CA ALA A 34 -9.87 3.64 12.96
C ALA A 34 -10.72 4.54 12.07
N PHE A 35 -11.62 3.96 11.25
CA PHE A 35 -12.46 4.69 10.28
C PHE A 35 -13.94 4.56 10.62
N PHE A 36 -14.26 4.81 11.88
CA PHE A 36 -15.61 4.74 12.41
C PHE A 36 -16.04 6.10 12.96
N PHE A 37 -17.13 6.65 12.42
CA PHE A 37 -17.63 7.96 12.82
C PHE A 37 -19.16 7.90 13.00
N ARG A 38 -19.65 8.38 14.14
CA ARG A 38 -21.10 8.40 14.50
C ARG A 38 -21.81 7.06 14.28
N GLY A 39 -21.23 5.95 14.75
CA GLY A 39 -21.89 4.66 14.69
C GLY A 39 -21.77 3.93 13.34
N SER A 40 -21.05 4.48 12.35
CA SER A 40 -20.90 3.85 11.05
C SER A 40 -19.51 4.04 10.43
N LYS A 41 -19.10 3.08 9.59
CA LYS A 41 -17.95 3.26 8.72
C LYS A 41 -18.30 4.17 7.54
N TYR A 42 -17.32 4.92 7.05
CA TYR A 42 -17.47 5.83 5.93
C TYR A 42 -16.45 5.54 4.81
N HIS A 43 -16.75 5.96 3.59
CA HIS A 43 -15.79 5.94 2.49
C HIS A 43 -14.71 7.01 2.68
N SER A 44 -13.47 6.71 2.32
CA SER A 44 -12.36 7.65 2.41
C SER A 44 -11.62 7.74 1.07
N THR A 45 -10.71 8.70 0.97
CA THR A 45 -9.82 8.87 -0.16
C THR A 45 -8.38 8.91 0.35
N THR A 46 -7.49 8.15 -0.28
CA THR A 46 -6.04 8.28 -0.10
C THR A 46 -5.45 9.14 -1.20
N HIS A 47 -4.42 9.89 -0.86
CA HIS A 47 -3.56 10.58 -1.82
C HIS A 47 -2.13 10.19 -1.51
N TYR A 48 -1.34 9.90 -2.53
CA TYR A 48 0.02 9.42 -2.36
C TYR A 48 1.00 10.12 -3.28
N LEU A 49 2.24 10.19 -2.82
CA LEU A 49 3.42 10.55 -3.59
C LEU A 49 4.43 9.40 -3.46
N SER A 50 4.83 8.79 -4.56
CA SER A 50 5.85 7.74 -4.59
C SER A 50 7.03 8.16 -5.46
N ILE A 51 8.24 7.90 -4.99
CA ILE A 51 9.49 8.13 -5.72
C ILE A 51 10.30 6.85 -5.79
N THR A 52 11.04 6.68 -6.89
CA THR A 52 11.88 5.50 -7.15
C THR A 52 13.32 5.95 -7.33
N PRO A 53 14.03 6.30 -6.24
CA PRO A 53 15.38 6.87 -6.35
C PRO A 53 16.39 5.91 -6.98
N PHE A 54 16.23 4.61 -6.77
CA PHE A 54 17.08 3.57 -7.35
C PHE A 54 16.22 2.46 -7.94
N SER A 55 16.73 1.75 -8.94
CA SER A 55 16.05 0.60 -9.54
C SER A 55 15.68 -0.55 -8.57
N TRP A 56 16.30 -0.58 -7.38
CA TRP A 56 16.02 -1.55 -6.31
C TRP A 56 15.24 -0.97 -5.12
N MET A 57 14.87 0.32 -5.14
CA MET A 57 14.19 0.98 -4.01
C MET A 57 13.06 1.92 -4.44
N GLU A 58 11.92 1.78 -3.77
CA GLU A 58 10.75 2.65 -3.86
C GLU A 58 10.41 3.21 -2.47
N LEU A 59 10.12 4.51 -2.44
CA LEU A 59 9.63 5.20 -1.26
C LEU A 59 8.27 5.81 -1.60
N ALA A 60 7.32 5.76 -0.67
CA ALA A 60 6.07 6.48 -0.83
C ALA A 60 5.62 7.14 0.46
N TYR A 61 4.85 8.20 0.28
CA TYR A 61 4.17 8.94 1.32
C TYR A 61 2.70 8.95 0.99
N THR A 62 1.87 8.43 1.90
CA THR A 62 0.43 8.33 1.68
C THR A 62 -0.32 9.03 2.80
N CYS A 63 -1.33 9.80 2.40
CA CYS A 63 -2.25 10.52 3.26
C CYS A 63 -3.66 9.97 3.07
N THR A 64 -4.30 9.55 4.16
CA THR A 64 -5.70 9.09 4.18
C THR A 64 -6.58 10.13 4.87
N LEU A 65 -7.68 10.53 4.23
CA LEU A 65 -8.62 11.48 4.83
C LEU A 65 -9.47 10.81 5.91
N MET A 66 -9.60 11.45 7.07
CA MET A 66 -10.41 10.97 8.19
C MET A 66 -11.55 11.94 8.48
N LYS A 67 -12.74 11.38 8.76
CA LYS A 67 -13.88 12.16 9.20
C LYS A 67 -13.76 12.45 10.70
N GLY A 68 -14.07 13.68 11.07
CA GLY A 68 -14.19 14.07 12.46
C GLY A 68 -14.81 15.45 12.59
N TYR A 69 -15.01 15.88 13.82
CA TYR A 69 -15.44 17.24 14.11
C TYR A 69 -14.34 18.22 13.75
N LYS A 70 -14.73 19.38 13.23
CA LYS A 70 -13.80 20.46 12.91
C LYS A 70 -13.15 21.00 14.18
N ASN A 71 -13.97 21.30 15.18
CA ASN A 71 -13.58 21.79 16.49
C ASN A 71 -14.35 21.01 17.58
N ALA A 72 -13.79 20.92 18.79
CA ALA A 72 -14.42 20.21 19.91
C ALA A 72 -15.71 20.86 20.43
N GLU A 73 -15.94 22.14 20.10
CA GLU A 73 -17.03 22.95 20.62
C GLU A 73 -18.31 22.86 19.77
N ASN A 74 -18.20 22.56 18.47
CA ASN A 74 -19.34 22.40 17.58
C ASN A 74 -19.37 21.00 16.98
N LEU A 75 -20.17 20.13 17.60
CA LEU A 75 -20.35 18.74 17.19
C LEU A 75 -21.26 18.57 15.95
N GLU A 76 -21.83 19.66 15.43
CA GLU A 76 -22.62 19.65 14.19
C GLU A 76 -21.77 19.90 12.94
N ASP A 77 -20.61 20.55 13.08
CA ASP A 77 -19.64 20.78 12.00
C ASP A 77 -18.65 19.61 11.91
N TYR A 78 -18.98 18.61 11.08
CA TYR A 78 -18.15 17.44 10.83
C TYR A 78 -17.92 17.19 9.35
N GLY A 79 -16.71 16.72 9.02
CA GLY A 79 -16.27 16.50 7.65
C GLY A 79 -14.90 15.83 7.60
N PHE A 80 -14.28 15.83 6.42
CA PHE A 80 -12.92 15.29 6.22
C PHE A 80 -11.85 16.29 6.67
N TYR A 81 -11.82 16.60 7.96
CA TYR A 81 -10.89 17.59 8.52
C TYR A 81 -9.58 16.98 9.02
N HIS A 82 -9.56 15.68 9.29
CA HIS A 82 -8.40 14.99 9.85
C HIS A 82 -7.65 14.19 8.78
N LYS A 83 -6.35 13.97 8.98
CA LYS A 83 -5.50 13.25 8.02
C LYS A 83 -4.59 12.28 8.76
N ASP A 84 -4.60 11.01 8.36
CA ASP A 84 -3.60 10.04 8.76
C ASP A 84 -2.51 9.95 7.70
N ARG A 85 -1.26 9.80 8.11
CA ARG A 85 -0.08 9.92 7.23
C ARG A 85 0.88 8.78 7.51
N TYR A 86 1.28 8.05 6.48
CA TYR A 86 2.27 6.99 6.63
C TYR A 86 3.29 7.00 5.49
N PHE A 87 4.50 6.56 5.84
CA PHE A 87 5.59 6.34 4.89
C PHE A 87 5.68 4.85 4.54
N SER A 88 5.89 4.55 3.27
CA SER A 88 6.10 3.21 2.75
C SER A 88 7.49 3.10 2.16
N ILE A 89 8.13 1.96 2.40
CA ILE A 89 9.39 1.58 1.78
C ILE A 89 9.24 0.22 1.13
N LYS A 90 9.80 0.08 -0.07
CA LYS A 90 9.88 -1.18 -0.79
C LYS A 90 11.27 -1.34 -1.36
N LEU A 91 11.84 -2.52 -1.15
CA LEU A 91 13.15 -2.92 -1.62
C LEU A 91 13.01 -4.15 -2.50
N GLN A 92 13.69 -4.17 -3.63
CA GLN A 92 13.76 -5.30 -4.55
C GLN A 92 15.17 -5.92 -4.49
N PRO A 93 15.44 -6.85 -3.56
CA PRO A 93 16.74 -7.52 -3.48
C PRO A 93 17.01 -8.40 -4.70
N ILE A 94 15.97 -8.99 -5.31
CA ILE A 94 16.12 -9.85 -6.47
C ILE A 94 15.30 -9.30 -7.63
N LYS A 95 15.99 -8.88 -8.68
CA LYS A 95 15.36 -8.48 -9.94
C LYS A 95 15.22 -9.68 -10.86
N GLU A 96 14.08 -9.76 -11.54
CA GLU A 96 13.89 -10.75 -12.58
C GLU A 96 14.85 -10.50 -13.75
N VAL A 97 15.48 -11.56 -14.24
CA VAL A 97 16.35 -11.54 -15.41
C VAL A 97 15.75 -12.44 -16.48
N LYS A 98 15.56 -11.91 -17.69
CA LYS A 98 15.02 -12.67 -18.82
C LYS A 98 15.90 -13.90 -19.09
N GLY A 99 15.28 -15.06 -19.26
CA GLY A 99 15.97 -16.34 -19.47
C GLY A 99 16.41 -17.06 -18.19
N LYS A 100 16.25 -16.45 -17.00
CA LYS A 100 16.48 -17.12 -15.72
C LYS A 100 15.15 -17.58 -15.10
N TRP A 101 15.18 -18.71 -14.38
CA TRP A 101 13.97 -19.32 -13.83
C TRP A 101 13.42 -18.61 -12.59
N TRP A 102 14.29 -17.98 -11.80
CA TRP A 102 13.87 -17.35 -10.54
C TRP A 102 12.97 -16.12 -10.75
N PRO A 103 12.00 -15.88 -9.84
CA PRO A 103 11.17 -14.68 -9.86
C PRO A 103 11.94 -13.46 -9.35
N SER A 104 11.41 -12.27 -9.62
CA SER A 104 11.77 -11.09 -8.84
C SER A 104 11.19 -11.22 -7.44
N ILE A 105 11.94 -10.77 -6.43
CA ILE A 105 11.48 -10.70 -5.05
C ILE A 105 11.58 -9.24 -4.58
N ALA A 106 10.50 -8.75 -3.98
CA ALA A 106 10.48 -7.49 -3.25
C ALA A 106 9.96 -7.69 -1.83
N ILE A 107 10.49 -6.90 -0.92
CA ILE A 107 10.02 -6.76 0.45
C ILE A 107 9.60 -5.32 0.67
N GLY A 108 8.58 -5.09 1.48
CA GLY A 108 8.18 -3.74 1.81
C GLY A 108 7.49 -3.64 3.14
N SER A 109 7.41 -2.40 3.62
CA SER A 109 6.78 -2.05 4.87
C SER A 109 6.07 -0.71 4.76
N ASN A 110 4.87 -0.65 5.33
CA ASN A 110 4.14 0.58 5.57
C ASN A 110 4.31 0.98 7.04
N ASP A 111 4.66 2.24 7.27
CA ASP A 111 4.97 2.84 8.56
C ASP A 111 6.01 2.02 9.37
N PRO A 112 7.24 1.83 8.85
CA PRO A 112 8.29 1.09 9.55
C PRO A 112 8.84 1.86 10.78
N VAL A 113 8.82 3.20 10.71
CA VAL A 113 9.34 4.10 11.74
C VAL A 113 8.27 5.15 12.06
N THR A 114 7.87 5.22 13.34
CA THR A 114 6.99 6.27 13.86
C THR A 114 7.74 7.13 14.86
N THR A 115 7.58 8.45 14.77
CA THR A 115 8.26 9.45 15.62
C THR A 115 7.47 9.77 16.90
N SER A 116 6.41 9.03 17.21
CA SER A 116 5.56 9.32 18.37
C SER A 116 5.84 8.41 19.56
N ASP A 117 5.98 9.01 20.75
CA ASP A 117 6.11 8.34 22.06
C ASP A 117 4.94 7.39 22.40
N LYS A 118 3.86 7.43 21.60
CA LYS A 118 2.71 6.53 21.70
C LYS A 118 2.95 5.14 21.12
N LYS A 119 4.12 4.87 20.52
CA LYS A 119 4.50 3.56 19.92
C LYS A 119 4.35 2.38 20.89
N ASN A 120 4.65 2.60 22.18
CA ASN A 120 4.64 1.59 23.24
C ASN A 120 3.59 1.85 24.33
N ARG A 121 2.62 2.73 24.08
CA ARG A 121 1.53 3.02 25.02
C ARG A 121 0.51 1.87 25.00
N THR A 122 0.79 0.84 25.79
CA THR A 122 -0.09 -0.32 26.00
C THR A 122 -1.38 0.04 26.75
N ASP A 123 -1.40 1.18 27.41
CA ASP A 123 -2.50 1.77 28.17
C ASP A 123 -3.61 2.38 27.30
N LEU A 124 -3.37 2.63 26.00
CA LEU A 124 -4.38 3.13 25.08
C LEU A 124 -4.99 1.98 24.26
N PRO A 125 -6.32 1.96 24.02
CA PRO A 125 -6.94 1.02 23.08
C PRO A 125 -6.33 1.18 21.68
N GLU A 126 -6.19 0.08 20.93
CA GLU A 126 -5.40 0.04 19.69
C GLU A 126 -5.82 1.10 18.66
N ARG A 127 -7.12 1.43 18.58
CA ARG A 127 -7.69 2.52 17.77
C ARG A 127 -7.05 3.90 17.95
N ASN A 128 -6.49 4.18 19.13
CA ASN A 128 -5.89 5.46 19.50
C ASN A 128 -4.37 5.46 19.33
N ARG A 129 -3.78 4.36 18.85
CA ARG A 129 -2.36 4.24 18.59
C ARG A 129 -2.07 4.58 17.13
N ASN A 130 -0.93 5.22 16.88
CA ASN A 130 -0.44 5.46 15.51
C ASN A 130 -0.16 4.13 14.80
N GLN A 131 0.13 4.20 13.50
CA GLN A 131 0.46 3.05 12.66
C GLN A 131 -0.75 2.21 12.27
N ILE A 132 -1.86 2.88 11.94
CA ILE A 132 -3.12 2.26 11.55
C ILE A 132 -2.94 1.40 10.29
N PHE A 133 -2.10 1.84 9.35
CA PHE A 133 -1.84 1.12 8.11
C PHE A 133 -0.57 0.26 8.12
N SER A 134 0.04 0.02 9.28
CA SER A 134 1.34 -0.64 9.34
C SER A 134 1.25 -2.13 9.02
N ASN A 135 1.99 -2.49 7.98
CA ASN A 135 2.11 -3.86 7.51
C ASN A 135 3.50 -4.11 6.93
N TYR A 136 3.85 -5.39 6.86
CA TYR A 136 5.05 -5.90 6.22
C TYR A 136 4.60 -6.88 5.15
N TYR A 137 5.27 -6.87 4.02
CA TYR A 137 4.99 -7.82 2.96
C TYR A 137 6.25 -8.31 2.26
N ILE A 138 6.13 -9.50 1.69
CA ILE A 138 7.04 -10.04 0.71
C ILE A 138 6.24 -10.35 -0.55
N ALA A 139 6.77 -10.03 -1.71
CA ALA A 139 6.15 -10.25 -3.00
C ALA A 139 7.15 -10.94 -3.93
N ALA A 140 6.64 -11.88 -4.72
CA ALA A 140 7.35 -12.53 -5.79
C ALA A 140 6.60 -12.28 -7.10
N THR A 141 7.31 -11.83 -8.13
CA THR A 141 6.77 -11.67 -9.49
C THR A 141 7.55 -12.51 -10.48
N LYS A 142 6.84 -13.18 -11.40
CA LYS A 142 7.44 -13.79 -12.58
C LYS A 142 6.71 -13.35 -13.84
N HIS A 143 7.45 -13.01 -14.88
CA HIS A 143 6.90 -12.79 -16.22
C HIS A 143 7.26 -13.95 -17.15
N ILE A 144 6.26 -14.45 -17.87
CA ILE A 144 6.40 -15.50 -18.86
C ILE A 144 5.99 -14.93 -20.22
N ASP A 145 6.98 -14.81 -21.10
CA ASP A 145 6.74 -14.48 -22.50
C ASP A 145 6.31 -15.77 -23.23
N TRP A 146 5.05 -15.85 -23.67
CA TRP A 146 4.58 -16.93 -24.53
C TRP A 146 4.08 -16.37 -25.87
N LYS A 147 4.86 -16.61 -26.94
CA LYS A 147 4.63 -16.05 -28.27
C LYS A 147 4.56 -14.52 -28.22
N GLN A 148 3.41 -13.94 -28.56
CA GLN A 148 3.15 -12.49 -28.53
C GLN A 148 2.48 -12.04 -27.22
N HIS A 149 2.27 -12.95 -26.25
CA HIS A 149 1.63 -12.65 -24.98
C HIS A 149 2.67 -12.63 -23.85
N ASN A 150 2.53 -11.66 -22.94
CA ASN A 150 3.32 -11.60 -21.71
C ASN A 150 2.37 -11.83 -20.53
N PHE A 151 2.62 -12.89 -19.77
CA PHE A 151 1.86 -13.25 -18.58
C PHE A 151 2.65 -12.88 -17.32
N GLY A 152 2.09 -12.01 -16.49
CA GLY A 152 2.61 -11.71 -15.16
C GLY A 152 1.93 -12.55 -14.09
N PHE A 153 2.72 -13.20 -13.24
CA PHE A 153 2.25 -13.87 -12.02
C PHE A 153 2.82 -13.14 -10.82
N HIS A 154 1.94 -12.65 -9.93
CA HIS A 154 2.33 -12.03 -8.67
C HIS A 154 1.77 -12.82 -7.50
N LEU A 155 2.65 -13.18 -6.58
CA LEU A 155 2.31 -13.78 -5.30
C LEU A 155 2.89 -12.90 -4.20
N ALA A 156 2.05 -12.39 -3.33
CA ALA A 156 2.49 -11.67 -2.15
C ALA A 156 1.94 -12.30 -0.89
N TYR A 157 2.71 -12.19 0.19
CA TYR A 157 2.26 -12.45 1.54
C TYR A 157 2.36 -11.15 2.32
N ARG A 158 1.27 -10.76 2.99
CA ARG A 158 1.20 -9.55 3.80
C ARG A 158 0.79 -9.88 5.22
N HIS A 159 1.48 -9.25 6.16
CA HIS A 159 1.21 -9.32 7.58
C HIS A 159 1.02 -7.93 8.17
N TRP A 160 -0.11 -7.73 8.85
CA TRP A 160 -0.48 -6.49 9.52
C TRP A 160 -0.04 -6.51 10.97
N LYS A 161 0.52 -5.39 11.41
CA LYS A 161 1.00 -5.22 12.79
C LYS A 161 -0.13 -5.16 13.82
N ARG A 162 -1.31 -4.66 13.44
CA ARG A 162 -2.44 -4.39 14.33
C ARG A 162 -3.47 -5.51 14.26
N SER A 163 -4.01 -5.90 15.42
CA SER A 163 -4.90 -7.05 15.53
C SER A 163 -6.22 -6.85 14.78
N TYR A 164 -6.76 -5.62 14.79
CA TYR A 164 -7.98 -5.25 14.07
C TYR A 164 -7.84 -5.28 12.53
N ASN A 165 -6.61 -5.35 12.00
CA ASN A 165 -6.34 -5.52 10.56
C ASN A 165 -5.99 -6.96 10.17
N SER A 166 -5.98 -7.89 11.14
CA SER A 166 -5.56 -9.28 10.92
C SER A 166 -6.40 -10.02 9.87
N LYS A 167 -7.64 -9.59 9.62
CA LYS A 167 -8.50 -10.10 8.54
C LYS A 167 -7.88 -10.00 7.15
N TRP A 168 -6.87 -9.14 6.96
CA TRP A 168 -6.15 -8.97 5.70
C TRP A 168 -4.74 -9.56 5.74
N ASN A 169 -4.43 -10.37 6.75
CA ASN A 169 -3.25 -11.22 6.77
C ASN A 169 -3.43 -12.37 5.79
N GLY A 170 -2.37 -12.68 5.04
CA GLY A 170 -2.34 -13.87 4.21
C GLY A 170 -1.81 -13.63 2.81
N LEU A 171 -2.09 -14.60 1.95
CA LEU A 171 -1.71 -14.57 0.54
C LEU A 171 -2.58 -13.58 -0.23
N VAL A 172 -1.92 -12.67 -0.91
CA VAL A 172 -2.52 -11.68 -1.81
C VAL A 172 -1.88 -11.94 -3.18
N GLY A 173 -2.67 -12.45 -4.13
CA GLY A 173 -2.20 -12.73 -5.49
C GLY A 173 -3.20 -12.18 -6.50
N VAL A 174 -2.70 -11.43 -7.48
CA VAL A 174 -3.46 -10.99 -8.65
C VAL A 174 -2.62 -11.35 -9.86
N SER A 175 -3.22 -12.05 -10.83
CA SER A 175 -2.65 -12.19 -12.17
C SER A 175 -3.09 -10.97 -12.99
N PRO A 176 -2.19 -10.05 -13.39
CA PRO A 176 -2.54 -9.02 -14.34
C PRO A 176 -2.33 -9.59 -15.73
N PHE A 177 -3.44 -9.76 -16.45
CA PHE A 177 -3.42 -9.94 -17.89
C PHE A 177 -3.06 -8.60 -18.53
N ASN A 178 -1.83 -8.44 -19.04
CA ASN A 178 -1.44 -7.29 -19.86
C ASN A 178 -1.31 -7.73 -21.31
N LEU A 179 -2.30 -7.40 -22.14
CA LEU A 179 -2.24 -7.57 -23.59
C LEU A 179 -1.38 -6.43 -24.17
N LEU A 180 -0.06 -6.57 -24.16
CA LEU A 180 0.81 -5.69 -24.93
C LEU A 180 0.73 -6.12 -26.41
N SER A 181 -0.18 -5.50 -27.16
CA SER A 181 -0.15 -5.52 -28.62
C SER A 181 1.14 -4.83 -29.06
N SER A 182 2.15 -5.61 -29.47
CA SER A 182 3.32 -5.10 -30.17
C SER A 182 2.88 -4.45 -31.49
N LYS A 183 2.76 -3.13 -31.53
CA LYS A 183 2.90 -2.40 -32.79
C LYS A 183 4.35 -1.98 -32.89
N THR A 184 5.10 -2.81 -33.61
CA THR A 184 6.33 -2.43 -34.30
C THR A 184 6.03 -1.16 -35.10
N CYS A 185 6.70 -0.05 -34.79
CA CYS A 185 6.81 1.05 -35.73
C CYS A 185 8.25 1.05 -36.21
N VAL A 186 8.39 0.75 -37.50
CA VAL A 186 9.60 0.91 -38.32
C VAL A 186 9.98 2.39 -38.34
#